data_AF-A0A1C6BL33-F1
#
_entry.id   AF-A0A1C6BL33-F1
#
_cell.length_a   1.000
_cell.length_b   1.000
_cell.length_c   1.000
_cell.angle_alpha   90.00
_cell.angle_beta   90.00
_cell.angle_gamma   90.00
#
_symmetry.space_group_name_H-M   'P 1'
#
loop_
_entity.id
_entity.type
_entity.pdbx_description
1 polymer ?
#
loop_
_entity_poly.entity_id
_entity_poly.type
_entity_poly.pdbx_seq_one_letter_code
_entity_poly.pdbx_strand_id
1 'polypeptide(L)'
;MSKKRVKIGEMYKEYGEMEGVLCRNCCNFTAIAVDGKRHCKCRAYGITHDINTNWSNRYTACGLYNTPIDNKKYKPLVRDRARSDGDERTN
;
A
#
# COMPACT_ATOMS: atom_id res chain seq x y z
N MET A 1 -6.85 -3.21 20.94
CA MET A 1 -6.68 -1.92 20.25
C MET A 1 -6.70 -2.14 18.74
N SER A 2 -7.73 -1.63 18.06
CA SER A 2 -7.97 -1.83 16.63
C SER A 2 -6.89 -1.16 15.78
N LYS A 3 -5.96 -1.97 15.23
CA LYS A 3 -4.85 -1.59 14.33
C LYS A 3 -5.33 -1.09 12.94
N LYS A 4 -6.24 -0.10 12.90
CA LYS A 4 -6.91 0.34 11.66
C LYS A 4 -6.59 1.77 11.20
N ARG A 5 -5.61 2.46 11.80
CA ARG A 5 -5.35 3.89 11.51
C ARG A 5 -3.89 4.30 11.35
N VAL A 6 -2.95 3.37 11.17
CA VAL A 6 -1.53 3.71 11.00
C VAL A 6 -1.11 3.28 9.61
N LYS A 7 -1.29 4.13 8.59
CA LYS A 7 -0.92 3.72 7.24
C LYS A 7 -0.37 4.81 6.33
N ILE A 8 -0.92 6.03 6.34
CA ILE A 8 -0.36 7.13 5.55
C ILE A 8 0.93 7.69 6.19
N GLY A 9 0.95 7.86 7.52
CA GLY A 9 2.13 8.36 8.24
C GLY A 9 3.33 7.42 8.12
N GLU A 10 3.13 6.09 8.11
CA GLU A 10 4.21 5.13 7.86
C GLU A 10 4.75 5.23 6.44
N MET A 11 3.88 5.47 5.46
CA MET A 11 4.30 5.68 4.07
C MET A 11 5.25 6.87 3.94
N TYR A 12 4.89 8.00 4.56
CA TYR A 12 5.72 9.21 4.51
C TYR A 12 6.93 9.14 5.43
N LYS A 13 6.87 8.39 6.53
CA LYS A 13 8.05 8.13 7.36
C LYS A 13 9.10 7.30 6.63
N GLU A 14 8.67 6.29 5.88
CA GLU A 14 9.57 5.38 5.17
C GLU A 14 10.15 6.01 3.90
N TYR A 15 9.31 6.64 3.08
CA TYR A 15 9.70 7.10 1.75
C TYR A 15 9.73 8.62 1.59
N GLY A 16 9.37 9.38 2.62
CA GLY A 16 9.14 10.82 2.51
C GLY A 16 7.81 11.17 1.84
N GLU A 17 7.44 12.43 1.95
CA GLU A 17 6.33 13.06 1.23
C GLU A 17 6.88 13.93 0.11
N MET A 18 6.23 13.90 -1.06
CA MET A 18 6.56 14.77 -2.19
C MET A 18 5.45 15.80 -2.35
N GLU A 19 5.65 16.96 -1.72
CA GLU A 19 4.68 18.05 -1.72
C GLU A 19 4.35 18.55 -3.14
N GLY A 20 3.13 19.06 -3.32
CA GLY A 20 2.66 19.64 -4.58
C GLY A 20 2.21 18.63 -5.65
N VAL A 21 2.40 17.32 -5.43
CA VAL A 21 1.95 16.28 -6.35
C VAL A 21 1.10 15.22 -5.67
N LEU A 22 0.10 14.70 -6.39
CA LEU A 22 -0.78 13.64 -5.89
C LEU A 22 -0.31 12.28 -6.36
N CYS A 23 -0.40 11.28 -5.49
CA CYS A 23 -0.02 9.91 -5.81
C CYS A 23 -0.81 9.35 -7.00
N ARG A 24 -2.06 9.79 -7.23
CA ARG A 24 -2.86 9.35 -8.39
C ARG A 24 -2.21 9.62 -9.76
N ASN A 25 -1.28 10.57 -9.82
CA ASN A 25 -0.53 10.92 -11.03
C ASN A 25 0.78 10.11 -11.16
N CYS A 26 1.09 9.24 -10.19
CA CYS A 26 2.31 8.44 -10.13
C CYS A 26 2.17 7.14 -10.95
N CYS A 27 3.26 6.70 -11.58
CA CYS A 27 3.32 5.39 -12.25
C CYS A 27 3.05 4.18 -11.32
N ASN A 28 3.16 4.38 -10.00
CA ASN A 28 2.93 3.34 -9.00
C ASN A 28 1.47 3.29 -8.50
N PHE A 29 0.63 4.22 -8.90
CA PHE A 29 -0.79 4.22 -8.55
C PHE A 29 -1.59 3.33 -9.50
N THR A 30 -2.53 2.56 -8.95
CA THR A 30 -3.39 1.68 -9.74
C THR A 30 -4.77 1.57 -9.11
N ALA A 31 -5.76 1.15 -9.90
CA ALA A 31 -7.09 0.83 -9.43
C ALA A 31 -7.40 -0.62 -9.80
N ILE A 32 -7.78 -1.42 -8.81
CA ILE A 32 -8.20 -2.81 -9.01
C ILE A 32 -9.71 -2.91 -8.81
N ALA A 33 -10.37 -3.79 -9.57
CA ALA A 33 -11.79 -4.09 -9.39
C ALA A 33 -11.94 -5.37 -8.57
N VAL A 34 -12.63 -5.28 -7.43
CA VAL A 34 -12.93 -6.42 -6.54
C VAL A 34 -14.42 -6.33 -6.16
N ASP A 35 -15.16 -7.42 -6.32
CA ASP A 35 -16.60 -7.49 -6.02
C ASP A 35 -17.43 -6.35 -6.62
N GLY A 36 -17.11 -5.97 -7.87
CA GLY A 36 -17.79 -4.87 -8.58
C GLY A 36 -17.42 -3.46 -8.09
N LYS A 37 -16.54 -3.33 -7.10
CA LYS A 37 -16.06 -2.05 -6.56
C LYS A 37 -14.65 -1.76 -7.03
N ARG A 38 -14.39 -0.48 -7.35
CA ARG A 38 -13.05 0.00 -7.70
C ARG A 38 -12.29 0.43 -6.43
N HIS A 39 -11.15 -0.18 -6.21
CA HIS A 39 -10.26 0.11 -5.09
C HIS A 39 -8.95 0.72 -5.60
N CYS A 40 -8.67 1.95 -5.16
CA CYS A 40 -7.40 2.61 -5.45
C CYS A 40 -6.28 2.03 -4.59
N LYS A 41 -5.09 1.85 -5.17
CA LYS A 41 -3.92 1.19 -4.58
C LYS A 41 -2.65 1.91 -5.00
N CYS A 42 -1.58 1.72 -4.22
CA CYS A 42 -0.23 2.18 -4.57
C CYS A 42 0.73 1.01 -4.42
N ARG A 43 1.57 0.73 -5.43
CA ARG A 43 2.52 -0.40 -5.41
C ARG A 43 3.47 -0.37 -4.22
N ALA A 44 3.92 0.82 -3.84
CA ALA A 44 4.82 1.01 -2.72
C ALA A 44 4.16 0.65 -1.37
N TYR A 45 2.87 0.92 -1.27
CA TYR A 45 2.07 0.70 -0.08
C TYR A 45 1.48 -0.72 -0.01
N GLY A 46 0.96 -1.24 -1.13
CA GLY A 46 0.33 -2.55 -1.24
C GLY A 46 -0.79 -2.55 -2.29
N ILE A 47 -0.94 -3.67 -3.00
CA ILE A 47 -1.90 -3.84 -4.13
C ILE A 47 -2.90 -4.99 -3.93
N THR A 48 -3.05 -5.46 -2.69
CA THR A 48 -3.84 -6.65 -2.40
C THR A 48 -5.35 -6.38 -2.51
N HIS A 49 -6.18 -7.42 -2.51
CA HIS A 49 -7.65 -7.24 -2.56
C HIS A 49 -8.23 -6.72 -1.24
N ASP A 50 -7.47 -6.78 -0.14
CA ASP A 50 -7.91 -6.31 1.17
C ASP A 50 -8.10 -4.78 1.19
N ILE A 51 -9.17 -4.31 1.84
CA ILE A 51 -9.43 -2.88 2.13
C ILE A 51 -8.27 -2.22 2.88
N ASN A 52 -7.51 -3.00 3.63
CA ASN A 52 -6.32 -2.58 4.36
C ASN A 52 -5.21 -2.04 3.46
N THR A 53 -5.16 -2.41 2.19
CA THR A 53 -4.19 -1.86 1.22
C THR A 53 -4.80 -0.77 0.35
N ASN A 54 -6.02 -0.30 0.63
CA ASN A 54 -6.60 0.84 -0.08
C ASN A 54 -5.76 2.10 0.14
N TRP A 55 -5.50 2.79 -0.96
CA TRP A 55 -4.77 4.05 -1.02
C TRP A 55 -5.66 5.12 -1.65
N SER A 56 -5.87 6.23 -0.96
CA SER A 56 -6.74 7.30 -1.48
C SER A 56 -6.09 8.00 -2.66
N ASN A 57 -6.88 8.31 -3.69
CA ASN A 57 -6.44 9.12 -4.83
C ASN A 57 -6.17 10.60 -4.47
N ARG A 58 -6.51 11.02 -3.25
CA ARG A 58 -6.29 12.38 -2.73
C ARG A 58 -5.00 12.52 -1.93
N TYR A 59 -4.29 11.42 -1.67
CA TYR A 59 -3.05 11.49 -0.91
C TYR A 59 -1.91 12.08 -1.75
N THR A 60 -1.11 12.91 -1.11
CA THR A 60 0.19 13.38 -1.62
C THR A 60 1.04 12.19 -2.05
N ALA A 61 1.88 12.37 -3.06
CA ALA A 61 2.80 11.30 -3.44
C ALA A 61 3.85 11.08 -2.34
N CYS A 62 4.30 9.84 -2.21
CA CYS A 62 5.50 9.52 -1.43
C CYS A 62 6.77 9.83 -2.24
N GLY A 63 7.95 9.75 -1.62
CA GLY A 63 9.23 9.98 -2.32
C GLY A 63 9.60 8.96 -3.41
N LEU A 64 8.78 7.92 -3.63
CA LEU A 64 8.87 7.04 -4.81
C LEU A 64 8.02 7.53 -5.99
N TYR A 65 7.64 8.81 -6.01
CA TYR A 65 6.87 9.40 -7.10
C TYR A 65 7.59 9.23 -8.45
N ASN A 66 6.90 8.64 -9.42
CA ASN A 66 7.41 8.34 -10.76
C ASN A 66 8.71 7.51 -10.82
N THR A 67 9.06 6.85 -9.72
CA THR A 67 10.12 5.84 -9.68
C THR A 67 9.50 4.46 -9.90
N PRO A 68 9.71 3.81 -11.05
CA PRO A 68 9.05 2.54 -11.36
C PRO A 68 9.40 1.44 -10.37
N ILE A 69 8.39 0.81 -9.79
CA ILE A 69 8.57 -0.30 -8.85
C ILE A 69 8.45 -1.65 -9.57
N ASP A 70 9.51 -2.46 -9.46
CA ASP A 70 9.50 -3.87 -9.84
C ASP A 70 8.90 -4.73 -8.71
N ASN A 71 7.69 -5.24 -8.94
CA ASN A 71 6.96 -6.06 -7.97
C ASN A 71 7.69 -7.36 -7.58
N LYS A 72 8.67 -7.84 -8.36
CA LYS A 72 9.44 -9.05 -8.00
C LYS A 72 10.49 -8.78 -6.93
N LYS A 73 11.01 -7.55 -6.88
CA LYS A 73 12.11 -7.15 -5.98
C LYS A 73 11.63 -6.29 -4.83
N TYR A 74 10.55 -5.55 -5.04
CA TYR A 74 10.06 -4.58 -4.09
C TYR A 74 9.09 -5.20 -3.08
N LYS A 75 9.31 -4.89 -1.80
CA LYS A 75 8.47 -5.34 -0.70
C LYS A 75 7.51 -4.21 -0.32
N PRO A 76 6.19 -4.34 -0.56
CA PRO A 76 5.23 -3.31 -0.17
C PRO A 76 5.17 -3.15 1.35
N LEU A 77 4.91 -1.93 1.79
CA LEU A 77 4.85 -1.57 3.22
C LEU A 77 3.75 -2.34 3.96
N VAL A 78 2.58 -2.49 3.33
CA VAL A 78 1.49 -3.34 3.79
C VAL A 78 1.49 -4.62 2.97
N ARG A 79 1.80 -5.72 3.64
CA ARG A 79 1.72 -7.07 3.08
C ARG A 79 0.36 -7.68 3.38
N ASP A 80 -0.15 -8.49 2.46
CA ASP A 80 -1.17 -9.45 2.84
C ASP A 80 -0.57 -10.33 3.93
N ARG A 81 -1.30 -10.49 5.02
CA ARG A 81 -1.13 -11.68 5.84
C ARG A 81 -1.60 -12.84 4.98
N ALA A 82 -0.71 -13.38 4.15
CA ALA A 82 -0.74 -14.82 3.95
C ALA A 82 -0.91 -15.39 5.36
N ARG A 83 -1.96 -16.20 5.56
CA ARG A 83 -2.24 -16.90 6.82
C ARG A 83 -0.88 -17.25 7.41
N SER A 84 -0.61 -16.79 8.62
CA SER A 84 0.50 -17.32 9.39
C SER A 84 0.18 -18.80 9.55
N ASP A 85 0.62 -19.63 8.61
CA ASP A 85 0.74 -21.05 8.81
C ASP A 85 1.72 -21.20 9.98
N GLY A 86 1.22 -21.76 11.07
CA GLY A 86 1.99 -22.03 12.28
C GLY A 86 1.57 -21.20 13.50
N ASP A 87 0.37 -21.46 14.01
CA ASP A 87 0.23 -21.68 15.45
C ASP A 87 1.16 -22.85 15.80
N GLU A 88 2.41 -22.57 16.20
CA GLU A 88 3.25 -23.57 16.85
C GLU A 88 2.89 -23.59 18.33
N ARG A 89 1.72 -24.18 18.61
CA ARG A 89 1.43 -24.78 19.90
C ARG A 89 1.92 -26.23 19.86
N THR A 90 3.18 -26.41 20.24
CA THR A 90 3.79 -27.67 20.69
C THR A 90 5.12 -27.25 21.34
N ASN A 91 5.45 -27.51 22.60
CA ASN A 91 4.98 -28.47 23.61
C ASN A 91 5.17 -27.82 24.99
#